data_AF-A0A7K4HR94-F1
#
_entry.id   AF-A0A7K4HR94-F1
#
_cell.length_a   1.000
_cell.length_b   1.000
_cell.length_c   1.000
_cell.angle_alpha   90.00
_cell.angle_beta   90.00
_cell.angle_gamma   90.00
#
_symmetry.space_group_name_H-M   'P 1'
#
loop_
_entity.id
_entity.type
_entity.pdbx_description
1 polymer ?
#
loop_
_entity_poly.entity_id
_entity_poly.type
_entity_poly.pdbx_seq_one_letter_code
_entity_poly.pdbx_strand_id
1 'polypeptide(L)' 'MSEIKRQYVMSEDNTPVGVIIDIATFERIESILEDYGLAQFIHEADDEEPLDRSEALKYYKKIQGSA' A
#
# COMPACT_ATOMS: atom_id res chain seq x y z
N MET A 1 6.24 -15.36 -12.42
CA MET A 1 4.89 -14.94 -11.99
C MET A 1 3.92 -15.92 -12.59
N SER A 2 3.18 -16.66 -11.75
CA SER A 2 2.06 -17.47 -12.23
C SER A 2 1.07 -16.57 -12.96
N GLU A 3 0.43 -17.09 -14.00
CA GLU A 3 -0.60 -16.36 -14.73
C GLU A 3 -1.75 -16.01 -13.77
N ILE A 4 -2.08 -14.72 -13.67
CA ILE A 4 -3.22 -14.25 -12.86
C ILE A 4 -4.50 -14.67 -13.58
N LYS A 5 -5.25 -15.59 -12.97
CA LYS A 5 -6.56 -15.99 -13.49
C LYS A 5 -7.53 -14.84 -13.29
N ARG A 6 -8.01 -14.28 -14.41
CA ARG A 6 -8.88 -13.11 -14.43
C ARG A 6 -10.02 -13.27 -15.41
N GLN A 7 -11.16 -12.68 -15.07
CA GLN A 7 -12.30 -12.53 -15.97
C GLN A 7 -12.59 -11.04 -16.11
N TYR A 8 -12.95 -10.60 -17.30
CA TYR A 8 -13.26 -9.20 -17.55
C TYR A 8 -14.77 -8.95 -17.44
N VAL A 9 -15.13 -7.84 -16.79
CA VAL A 9 -16.47 -7.28 -16.86
C VAL A 9 -16.49 -6.33 -18.04
N MET A 10 -17.35 -6.61 -19.03
CA MET A 10 -17.46 -5.85 -20.27
C MET A 10 -18.62 -4.84 -20.18
N SER A 11 -18.44 -3.66 -20.77
CA SER A 11 -19.53 -2.71 -21.04
C SER A 11 -20.40 -3.15 -22.22
N GLU A 12 -21.49 -2.42 -22.46
CA GLU A 12 -22.37 -2.64 -23.63
C GLU A 12 -21.63 -2.45 -24.96
N ASP A 13 -20.66 -1.52 -25.01
CA ASP A 13 -19.80 -1.29 -26.18
C ASP A 13 -18.63 -2.28 -26.28
N ASN A 14 -18.73 -3.42 -25.59
CA ASN A 14 -17.70 -4.47 -25.57
C ASN A 14 -16.32 -3.95 -25.13
N THR A 15 -16.28 -3.03 -24.16
CA THR A 15 -15.04 -2.50 -23.57
C THR A 15 -14.86 -3.03 -22.15
N PRO A 16 -13.68 -3.54 -21.76
CA PRO A 16 -13.43 -3.97 -20.38
C PRO A 16 -13.53 -2.78 -19.41
N VAL A 17 -14.40 -2.87 -18.41
CA VAL A 17 -14.61 -1.84 -17.37
C VAL A 17 -14.25 -2.32 -15.97
N GLY A 18 -14.04 -3.62 -15.81
CA GLY A 18 -13.65 -4.22 -14.54
C GLY A 18 -13.00 -5.58 -14.72
N VAL A 19 -12.48 -6.11 -13.62
CA VAL A 19 -11.85 -7.43 -13.57
C VAL A 19 -12.29 -8.17 -12.32
N ILE A 20 -12.55 -9.47 -12.46
CA ILE A 20 -12.82 -10.39 -11.37
C ILE A 20 -11.60 -11.32 -11.25
N ILE A 21 -11.04 -11.36 -10.06
CA ILE A 21 -9.94 -12.25 -9.66
C ILE A 21 -10.34 -12.94 -8.35
N ASP A 22 -9.70 -14.07 -8.02
CA ASP A 22 -9.92 -14.68 -6.71
C ASP A 22 -9.35 -13.79 -5.59
N ILE A 23 -9.96 -13.89 -4.41
CA ILE A 23 -9.63 -13.01 -3.28
C ILE A 23 -8.17 -13.11 -2.86
N ALA A 24 -7.58 -14.32 -2.88
CA ALA A 24 -6.18 -14.50 -2.50
C ALA A 24 -5.22 -13.83 -3.50
N THR A 25 -5.58 -13.81 -4.78
CA THR A 25 -4.83 -13.05 -5.78
C THR A 25 -4.96 -11.54 -5.56
N PHE A 26 -6.15 -11.03 -5.23
CA PHE A 26 -6.37 -9.61 -4.92
C PHE A 26 -5.54 -9.17 -3.69
N GLU A 27 -5.66 -9.88 -2.57
CA GLU A 27 -4.94 -9.58 -1.33
C GLU A 27 -3.41 -9.63 -1.53
N ARG A 28 -2.93 -10.57 -2.36
CA ARG A 28 -1.51 -10.63 -2.70
C ARG A 28 -1.05 -9.42 -3.51
N ILE A 29 -1.90 -8.89 -4.40
CA ILE A 29 -1.58 -7.67 -5.14
C ILE A 29 -1.52 -6.48 -4.18
N GLU A 30 -2.49 -6.35 -3.27
CA GLU A 30 -2.49 -5.30 -2.25
C GLU A 30 -1.24 -5.35 -1.38
N SER A 31 -0.91 -6.51 -0.81
CA SER A 31 0.27 -6.69 0.04
C SER A 31 1.56 -6.28 -0.69
N ILE A 32 1.73 -6.64 -1.96
CA ILE A 32 2.94 -6.25 -2.72
C ILE A 32 3.00 -4.72 -2.93
N LEU A 33 1.85 -4.09 -3.20
CA LEU A 33 1.79 -2.64 -3.39
C LEU A 33 2.04 -1.88 -2.08
N GLU A 34 1.48 -2.36 -0.96
CA GLU A 34 1.68 -1.81 0.37
C GLU A 34 3.14 -1.97 0.83
N ASP A 35 3.72 -3.16 0.67
CA ASP A 35 5.12 -3.44 1.01
C ASP A 35 6.06 -2.54 0.20
N TYR A 36 5.78 -2.35 -1.10
CA TYR A 36 6.56 -1.44 -1.93
C TYR A 36 6.43 0.01 -1.47
N GLY A 37 5.21 0.48 -1.20
CA GLY A 37 4.99 1.84 -0.70
C GLY A 37 5.69 2.10 0.63
N LEU A 38 5.61 1.14 1.56
CA LEU A 38 6.30 1.20 2.84
C LEU A 38 7.82 1.22 2.66
N ALA A 39 8.37 0.39 1.76
CA ALA A 39 9.80 0.39 1.47
C ALA A 39 10.27 1.75 0.91
N GLN A 40 9.47 2.43 0.09
CA GLN A 40 9.78 3.78 -0.37
C GLN A 40 9.79 4.79 0.79
N PHE A 41 8.79 4.76 1.69
CA PHE A 41 8.79 5.65 2.86
C PHE A 41 9.99 5.42 3.79
N ILE A 42 10.41 4.17 3.95
CA ILE A 42 11.63 3.86 4.72
C ILE A 42 12.85 4.45 4.03
N HIS A 43 12.97 4.28 2.71
CA HIS A 43 14.11 4.80 1.94
C HIS A 43 14.18 6.33 1.95
N GLU A 44 13.03 7.00 1.82
CA GLU A 44 12.94 8.47 1.92
C GLU A 44 13.39 8.99 3.30
N ALA A 45 13.26 8.17 4.34
CA ALA A 45 13.67 8.48 5.70
C ALA A 45 15.10 8.02 6.05
N ASP A 46 15.84 7.39 5.13
CA ASP A 46 17.20 6.86 5.41
C ASP A 46 18.19 7.95 5.83
N ASP A 47 18.03 9.17 5.29
CA ASP A 47 18.86 10.33 5.61
C ASP A 47 18.42 11.07 6.89
N GLU A 48 17.29 10.68 7.49
CA GLU A 48 16.80 11.26 8.75
C GLU A 48 17.46 10.59 9.97
N GLU A 49 17.81 11.39 10.98
CA GLU A 49 18.34 10.84 12.23
C GLU A 49 17.23 10.14 13.02
N PRO A 50 17.40 8.85 13.40
CA PRO A 50 16.39 8.15 14.18
C PRO A 50 16.20 8.79 15.56
N LEU A 51 14.95 9.11 15.89
CA LEU A 51 14.61 9.61 17.22
C LEU A 51 14.78 8.53 18.28
N ASP A 52 15.29 8.92 19.45
CA ASP A 52 15.22 8.03 20.60
C ASP A 52 13.77 7.82 21.06
N ARG A 53 13.53 6.83 21.93
CA ARG A 53 12.18 6.50 22.39
C ARG A 53 11.45 7.68 23.05
N SER A 54 12.16 8.49 23.83
CA SER A 54 11.59 9.65 24.54
C SER A 54 11.20 10.75 23.54
N GLU A 55 12.08 11.03 22.60
CA GLU A 55 11.87 12.01 21.53
C GLU A 55 10.73 11.59 20.60
N ALA A 56 10.71 10.32 20.18
CA ALA A 56 9.64 9.76 19.37
C ALA A 56 8.27 9.85 20.07
N LEU A 57 8.19 9.54 21.38
CA LEU A 57 6.96 9.69 22.15
C LEU A 57 6.50 11.15 22.27
N LYS A 58 7.43 12.09 22.42
CA LYS A 58 7.13 13.53 22.46
C LYS A 58 6.63 14.03 21.10
N TYR A 59 7.28 13.61 20.02
CA TYR A 59 6.90 13.92 18.64
C TYR A 59 5.52 13.37 18.29
N TYR A 60 5.26 12.10 18.62
CA TYR A 60 3.96 11.45 18.39
C TYR A 60 2.81 12.17 19.09
N LYS A 61 3.00 12.57 20.36
CA LYS A 61 2.01 13.36 21.10
C LYS A 61 1.70 14.71 20.45
N LYS A 62 2.70 15.35 19.85
CA LYS A 62 2.51 16.61 19.11
C LYS A 62 1.64 16.39 17.88
N ILE A 63 1.85 15.31 17.14
CA ILE A 63 1.03 14.96 15.96
C ILE A 63 -0.42 14.63 16.39
N GLN A 64 -0.60 13.84 17.44
CA GLN A 64 -1.94 13.48 17.93
C GLN A 64 -2.74 14.67 18.47
N GLY A 65 -2.08 15.67 19.04
CA GLY A 65 -2.73 16.90 19.54
C GLY A 65 -2.98 17.98 18.48
N SER A 66 -2.64 17.70 17.21
CA SER A 66 -2.79 18.63 16.08
C SER A 66 -4.01 18.33 15.18
N ALA A 67 -4.86 17.38 15.59
CA ALA A 67 -6.10 16.98 14.91
C ALA A 67 -7.34 17.52 15.64
#